data_AF-A0A1C5WHW3-F1
#
_entry.id   AF-A0A1C5WHW3-F1
#
_cell.length_a   1.000
_cell.length_b   1.000
_cell.length_c   1.000
_cell.angle_alpha   90.00
_cell.angle_beta   90.00
_cell.angle_gamma   90.00
#
_symmetry.space_group_name_H-M   'P 1'
#
loop_
_entity.id
_entity.type
_entity.pdbx_description
1 polymer ?
#
loop_
_entity_poly.entity_id
_entity_poly.type
_entity_poly.pdbx_seq_one_letter_code
_entity_poly.pdbx_strand_id
1 'polypeptide(L)'
;MLNYIRFSTRKGENKTLIEIRTAKDCRLDAVIESVSYPFFECAYSLTAEHGEEWLLRIADLHMENWKEVYMPSDAIPDEDDENWEVAYCEQGEKEKKSVGRGVYPDNWKEFLKIMDEIVPTSIPGQINKITLEYQRNVRFTQKNEEGTQNETVNWDYKEEMILDRYEETLTIRQVIAPGRELTKEYHMRDEIPELMDKCMEYLGKLKSTSGQQEPDSAAFKLSLECGASTSRVVTGTYNRRGLPEGWDAFIREIAGYIRFYESYEDILNPYIYRRGRRQGEQIICSVVFHEKGEKHPYLTEDEHLEVGDKVLVQAGPYKQELPGKIVSIDYYRKEDLPEEMGDIGEILKKIEE
;
A
#
# COMPACT_ATOMS: atom_id res chain seq x y z
N MET A 1 -33.37 17.63 14.51
CA MET A 1 -32.94 16.44 15.30
C MET A 1 -33.35 15.22 14.51
N LEU A 2 -32.39 14.37 14.19
CA LEU A 2 -32.60 13.16 13.41
C LEU A 2 -33.61 12.25 14.10
N ASN A 3 -34.57 11.72 13.33
CA ASN A 3 -35.54 10.72 13.79
C ASN A 3 -35.04 9.32 13.40
N TYR A 4 -34.63 9.15 12.14
CA TYR A 4 -33.93 7.96 11.69
C TYR A 4 -33.00 8.27 10.50
N ILE A 5 -32.03 7.37 10.31
CA ILE A 5 -31.24 7.26 9.09
C ILE A 5 -31.21 5.81 8.65
N ARG A 6 -31.34 5.60 7.34
CA ARG A 6 -31.26 4.32 6.67
C ARG A 6 -30.15 4.40 5.63
N PHE A 7 -29.21 3.48 5.72
CA PHE A 7 -28.10 3.35 4.79
C PHE A 7 -28.13 1.95 4.19
N SER A 8 -27.97 1.83 2.88
CA SER A 8 -27.83 0.53 2.24
C SER A 8 -26.77 0.55 1.16
N THR A 9 -26.08 -0.57 1.02
CA THR A 9 -25.10 -0.83 -0.03
C THR A 9 -25.42 -2.12 -0.75
N ARG A 10 -25.08 -2.16 -2.04
CA ARG A 10 -25.25 -3.33 -2.90
C ARG A 10 -24.13 -3.44 -3.91
N LYS A 11 -23.39 -4.54 -3.87
CA LYS A 11 -22.37 -4.92 -4.86
C LYS A 11 -22.58 -6.38 -5.24
N GLY A 12 -22.94 -6.63 -6.50
CA GLY A 12 -23.37 -7.96 -6.96
C GLY A 12 -24.58 -8.51 -6.17
N GLU A 13 -24.45 -9.73 -5.64
CA GLU A 13 -25.45 -10.36 -4.76
C GLU A 13 -25.40 -9.85 -3.32
N ASN A 14 -24.31 -9.18 -2.92
CA ASN A 14 -24.15 -8.69 -1.56
C ASN A 14 -25.01 -7.44 -1.36
N LYS A 15 -25.84 -7.47 -0.31
CA LYS A 15 -26.68 -6.34 0.09
C LYS A 15 -26.64 -6.19 1.60
N THR A 16 -26.36 -4.98 2.06
CA THR A 16 -26.41 -4.59 3.47
C THR A 16 -27.37 -3.43 3.63
N LEU A 17 -28.20 -3.48 4.68
CA LEU A 17 -29.14 -2.45 5.06
C LEU A 17 -28.94 -2.15 6.55
N ILE A 18 -28.73 -0.89 6.88
CA ILE A 18 -28.57 -0.38 8.23
C ILE A 18 -29.68 0.64 8.47
N GLU A 19 -30.40 0.51 9.56
CA GLU A 19 -31.39 1.50 10.00
C GLU A 19 -31.11 1.90 11.45
N ILE A 20 -30.83 3.18 11.67
CA ILE A 20 -30.60 3.77 12.99
C ILE A 20 -31.78 4.67 13.33
N ARG A 21 -32.37 4.48 14.51
CA ARG A 21 -33.48 5.28 15.03
C ARG A 21 -33.06 6.02 16.29
N THR A 22 -33.50 7.26 16.40
CA THR A 22 -33.21 8.12 17.55
C THR A 22 -34.42 8.19 18.47
N ALA A 23 -34.22 7.82 19.73
CA ALA A 23 -35.21 7.98 20.78
C ALA A 23 -35.24 9.43 21.31
N LYS A 24 -36.28 9.77 22.07
CA LYS A 24 -36.48 11.15 22.60
C LYS A 24 -35.41 11.60 23.58
N ASP A 25 -34.69 10.67 24.18
CA ASP A 25 -33.59 10.87 25.13
C ASP A 25 -32.21 10.79 24.46
N CYS A 26 -32.14 10.93 23.12
CA CYS A 26 -30.93 10.80 22.31
C CYS A 26 -30.29 9.40 22.34
N ARG A 27 -30.98 8.39 22.87
CA ARG A 27 -30.57 7.00 22.71
C ARG A 27 -30.71 6.58 21.25
N LEU A 28 -29.73 5.88 20.71
CA LEU A 28 -29.73 5.42 19.33
C LEU A 28 -29.91 3.90 19.32
N ASP A 29 -30.93 3.43 18.60
CA ASP A 29 -31.22 2.00 18.42
C ASP A 29 -31.02 1.68 16.93
N ALA A 30 -30.16 0.72 16.61
CA ALA A 30 -29.79 0.43 15.23
C ALA A 30 -29.96 -1.04 14.87
N VAL A 31 -30.40 -1.31 13.65
CA VAL A 31 -30.65 -2.64 13.11
C VAL A 31 -29.88 -2.81 11.81
N ILE A 32 -29.22 -3.95 11.65
CA ILE A 32 -28.55 -4.35 10.40
C ILE A 32 -29.17 -5.62 9.82
N GLU A 33 -29.45 -5.58 8.52
CA GLU A 33 -29.87 -6.73 7.72
C GLU A 33 -28.89 -6.92 6.57
N SER A 34 -28.30 -8.11 6.44
CA SER A 34 -27.38 -8.43 5.34
C SER A 34 -27.78 -9.73 4.67
N VAL A 35 -27.91 -9.71 3.33
CA VAL A 35 -28.22 -10.90 2.52
C VAL A 35 -27.03 -11.87 2.50
N SER A 36 -25.82 -11.33 2.51
CA SER A 36 -24.58 -12.10 2.54
C SER A 36 -24.28 -12.70 3.92
N TYR A 37 -24.82 -12.07 4.97
CA TYR A 37 -24.62 -12.46 6.36
C TYR A 37 -25.96 -12.53 7.13
N PRO A 38 -26.85 -13.48 6.78
CA PRO A 38 -28.21 -13.54 7.33
C PRO A 38 -28.26 -13.89 8.83
N PHE A 39 -27.16 -14.39 9.41
CA PHE A 39 -27.05 -14.63 10.85
C PHE A 39 -26.73 -13.38 11.67
N PHE A 40 -26.57 -12.22 11.01
CA PHE A 40 -26.12 -10.97 11.63
C PHE A 40 -27.24 -9.96 11.88
N GLU A 41 -28.52 -10.38 11.85
CA GLU A 41 -29.63 -9.55 12.36
C GLU A 41 -29.36 -9.20 13.83
N CYS A 42 -28.75 -8.04 14.05
CA CYS A 42 -28.29 -7.56 15.34
C CYS A 42 -28.90 -6.19 15.62
N ALA A 43 -29.38 -6.00 16.84
CA ALA A 43 -29.82 -4.72 17.34
C ALA A 43 -28.70 -4.13 18.23
N TYR A 44 -28.17 -2.97 17.84
CA TYR A 44 -27.19 -2.20 18.60
C TYR A 44 -27.88 -1.05 19.31
N SER A 45 -27.37 -0.65 20.48
CA SER A 45 -27.87 0.53 21.20
C SER A 45 -26.74 1.37 21.78
N LEU A 46 -26.69 2.67 21.47
CA LEU A 46 -25.82 3.63 22.15
C LEU A 46 -26.52 4.29 23.32
N THR A 47 -25.78 4.58 24.40
CA THR A 47 -26.31 5.37 25.53
C THR A 47 -26.58 6.81 25.11
N ALA A 48 -27.43 7.52 25.86
CA ALA A 48 -27.80 8.91 25.58
C ALA A 48 -26.59 9.86 25.46
N GLU A 49 -25.58 9.68 26.31
CA GLU A 49 -24.35 10.51 26.31
C GLU A 49 -23.57 10.39 25.00
N HIS A 50 -23.29 9.16 24.56
CA HIS A 50 -22.60 8.92 23.28
C HIS A 50 -23.50 9.23 22.08
N GLY A 51 -24.81 9.05 22.23
CA GLY A 51 -25.78 9.35 21.17
C GLY A 51 -25.90 10.84 20.86
N GLU A 52 -25.76 11.72 21.84
CA GLU A 52 -25.75 13.17 21.62
C GLU A 52 -24.52 13.61 20.81
N GLU A 53 -23.32 13.11 21.15
CA GLU A 53 -22.09 13.38 20.39
C GLU A 53 -22.19 12.87 18.95
N TRP A 54 -22.74 11.67 18.77
CA TRP A 54 -22.95 11.07 17.45
C TRP A 54 -23.93 11.89 16.59
N LEU A 55 -25.04 12.35 17.16
CA LEU A 55 -26.03 13.18 16.47
C LEU A 55 -25.45 14.53 16.02
N LEU A 56 -24.57 15.13 16.83
CA LEU A 56 -23.87 16.36 16.46
C LEU A 56 -22.95 16.14 15.26
N ARG A 57 -22.19 15.04 15.24
CA ARG A 57 -21.29 14.72 14.13
C ARG A 57 -22.03 14.38 12.84
N ILE A 58 -23.16 13.67 12.91
CA ILE A 58 -24.03 13.46 11.74
C ILE A 58 -24.59 14.78 11.21
N ALA A 59 -24.98 15.70 12.09
CA ALA A 59 -25.47 17.01 11.66
C ALA A 59 -24.38 17.86 10.99
N ASP A 60 -23.13 17.76 11.45
CA ASP A 60 -21.96 18.48 10.90
C ASP A 60 -21.60 18.02 9.47
N LEU A 61 -22.09 16.84 9.04
CA LEU A 61 -21.95 16.40 7.66
C LEU A 61 -22.79 17.22 6.67
N HIS A 62 -23.77 18.01 7.15
CA HIS A 62 -24.62 18.81 6.29
C HIS A 62 -25.24 18.03 5.12
N MET A 63 -25.79 16.84 5.40
CA MET A 63 -26.36 15.94 4.39
C MET A 63 -27.53 16.56 3.62
N GLU A 64 -28.08 17.68 4.06
CA GLU A 64 -29.06 18.49 3.32
C GLU A 64 -28.49 19.09 2.02
N ASN A 65 -27.17 19.21 1.93
CA ASN A 65 -26.47 19.71 0.74
C ASN A 65 -26.08 18.60 -0.24
N TRP A 66 -26.33 17.33 0.10
CA TRP A 66 -26.05 16.22 -0.80
C TRP A 66 -27.00 16.23 -2.01
N LYS A 67 -26.47 15.85 -3.17
CA LYS A 67 -27.29 15.66 -4.38
C LYS A 67 -28.21 14.45 -4.18
N GLU A 68 -29.39 14.51 -4.78
CA GLU A 68 -30.31 13.35 -4.76
C GLU A 68 -29.72 12.13 -5.50
N VAL A 69 -28.90 12.37 -6.53
CA VAL A 69 -28.34 11.32 -7.40
C VAL A 69 -26.85 11.56 -7.68
N TYR A 70 -26.03 10.54 -7.47
CA TYR A 70 -24.60 10.48 -7.78
C TYR A 70 -24.33 9.36 -8.79
N MET A 71 -24.15 9.72 -10.07
CA MET A 71 -23.90 8.78 -11.16
C MET A 71 -22.64 9.20 -11.94
N PRO A 72 -21.87 8.24 -12.48
CA PRO A 72 -20.76 8.55 -13.39
C PRO A 72 -21.30 9.29 -14.62
N SER A 73 -20.62 10.35 -15.05
CA SER A 73 -21.07 11.17 -16.19
C SER A 73 -20.86 10.48 -17.55
N ASP A 74 -19.86 9.60 -17.67
CA ASP A 74 -19.35 9.19 -19.00
C ASP A 74 -18.91 7.70 -19.11
N ALA A 75 -19.13 6.88 -18.08
CA ALA A 75 -18.70 5.47 -18.09
C ALA A 75 -19.88 4.52 -18.36
N ILE A 76 -19.62 3.46 -19.15
CA ILE A 76 -20.47 2.27 -19.13
C ILE A 76 -20.39 1.76 -17.69
N PRO A 77 -21.51 1.64 -16.96
CA PRO A 77 -21.48 1.24 -15.57
C PRO A 77 -20.85 -0.16 -15.44
N ASP A 78 -19.84 -0.30 -14.58
CA ASP A 78 -19.23 -1.60 -14.32
C ASP A 78 -20.26 -2.48 -13.58
N GLU A 79 -20.34 -3.77 -13.93
CA GLU A 79 -21.23 -4.71 -13.21
C GLU A 79 -20.83 -4.81 -11.72
N ASP A 80 -19.57 -4.48 -11.39
CA ASP A 80 -19.03 -4.48 -10.02
C ASP A 80 -19.17 -3.14 -9.26
N ASP A 81 -19.76 -2.11 -9.87
CA ASP A 81 -19.98 -0.83 -9.19
C ASP A 81 -20.93 -0.97 -7.99
N GLU A 82 -20.50 -0.47 -6.83
CA GLU A 82 -21.33 -0.46 -5.63
C GLU A 82 -22.46 0.57 -5.77
N ASN A 83 -23.69 0.11 -5.59
CA ASN A 83 -24.87 0.96 -5.45
C ASN A 83 -25.11 1.26 -3.98
N TRP A 84 -25.33 2.53 -3.64
CA TRP A 84 -25.61 2.95 -2.28
C TRP A 84 -26.84 3.85 -2.22
N GLU A 85 -27.50 3.84 -1.07
CA GLU A 85 -28.65 4.68 -0.76
C GLU A 85 -28.57 5.13 0.69
N VAL A 86 -28.72 6.44 0.91
CA VAL A 86 -28.88 7.04 2.24
C VAL A 86 -30.21 7.78 2.26
N ALA A 87 -31.09 7.39 3.17
CA ALA A 87 -32.36 8.05 3.43
C ALA A 87 -32.43 8.46 4.89
N TYR A 88 -32.82 9.68 5.18
CA TYR A 88 -32.91 10.16 6.56
C TYR A 88 -34.12 11.08 6.74
N CYS A 89 -34.60 11.16 7.97
CA CYS A 89 -35.74 12.01 8.32
C CYS A 89 -35.46 12.71 9.63
N GLU A 90 -35.62 14.03 9.65
CA GLU A 90 -35.56 14.84 10.85
C GLU A 90 -36.96 15.07 11.45
N GLN A 91 -37.01 15.35 12.75
CA GLN A 91 -38.26 15.64 13.44
C GLN A 91 -39.02 16.80 12.78
N GLY A 92 -40.19 16.50 12.21
CA GLY A 92 -41.07 17.47 11.56
C GLY A 92 -40.72 17.75 10.10
N GLU A 93 -39.68 17.14 9.54
CA GLU A 93 -39.33 17.23 8.12
C GLU A 93 -39.83 16.03 7.32
N LYS A 94 -39.77 16.15 5.98
CA LYS A 94 -39.98 15.03 5.07
C LYS A 94 -38.69 14.22 4.97
N GLU A 95 -38.82 12.93 4.66
CA GLU A 95 -37.68 12.08 4.34
C GLU A 95 -36.91 12.67 3.15
N LYS A 96 -35.59 12.80 3.32
CA LYS A 96 -34.63 13.15 2.28
C LYS A 96 -33.87 11.90 1.88
N LYS A 97 -33.55 11.77 0.60
CA LYS A 97 -32.92 10.58 0.05
C LYS A 97 -31.85 10.97 -0.96
N SER A 98 -30.69 10.34 -0.84
CA SER A 98 -29.57 10.41 -1.78
C SER A 98 -29.22 9.00 -2.23
N VAL A 99 -28.98 8.81 -3.52
CA VAL A 99 -28.55 7.53 -4.10
C VAL A 99 -27.32 7.72 -4.96
N GLY A 100 -26.48 6.69 -5.05
CA GLY A 100 -25.36 6.73 -5.96
C GLY A 100 -24.86 5.36 -6.41
N ARG A 101 -24.01 5.39 -7.44
CA ARG A 101 -23.34 4.22 -8.01
C ARG A 101 -21.89 4.57 -8.31
N GLY A 102 -20.95 4.01 -7.55
CA GLY A 102 -19.50 4.25 -7.69
C GLY A 102 -19.04 5.71 -7.53
N VAL A 103 -19.96 6.63 -7.20
CA VAL A 103 -19.72 8.06 -7.00
C VAL A 103 -20.35 8.46 -5.67
N TYR A 104 -19.62 9.24 -4.88
CA TYR A 104 -19.96 9.52 -3.48
C TYR A 104 -19.89 11.03 -3.18
N PRO A 105 -20.57 11.52 -2.13
CA PRO A 105 -20.39 12.87 -1.60
C PRO A 105 -18.94 13.12 -1.12
N ASP A 106 -18.52 14.38 -1.08
CA ASP A 106 -17.14 14.75 -0.69
C ASP A 106 -16.78 14.30 0.75
N ASN A 107 -17.75 14.29 1.66
CA ASN A 107 -17.62 13.87 3.06
C ASN A 107 -18.12 12.45 3.32
N TRP A 108 -18.13 11.60 2.30
CA TRP A 108 -18.59 10.22 2.42
C TRP A 108 -17.75 9.39 3.40
N LYS A 109 -16.43 9.62 3.47
CA LYS A 109 -15.54 8.90 4.38
C LYS A 109 -15.90 9.18 5.84
N GLU A 110 -16.14 10.44 6.17
CA GLU A 110 -16.57 10.89 7.50
C GLU A 110 -17.94 10.32 7.85
N PHE A 111 -18.87 10.27 6.90
CA PHE A 111 -20.16 9.61 7.07
C PHE A 111 -20.01 8.13 7.47
N LEU A 112 -19.20 7.37 6.72
CA LEU A 112 -18.97 5.95 7.05
C LEU A 112 -18.31 5.79 8.42
N LYS A 113 -17.30 6.61 8.76
CA LYS A 113 -16.67 6.60 10.09
C LYS A 113 -17.67 6.82 11.22
N ILE A 114 -18.59 7.76 11.07
CA ILE A 114 -19.61 8.04 12.09
C ILE A 114 -20.60 6.88 12.19
N MET A 115 -21.04 6.31 11.06
CA MET A 115 -21.95 5.16 11.06
C MET A 115 -21.32 3.92 11.71
N ASP A 116 -20.03 3.63 11.46
CA ASP A 116 -19.24 2.50 11.98
C ASP A 116 -19.16 2.46 13.52
N GLU A 117 -19.38 3.60 14.20
CA GLU A 117 -19.40 3.70 15.67
C GLU A 117 -20.61 3.01 16.31
N ILE A 118 -21.74 2.93 15.59
CA ILE A 118 -22.98 2.34 16.08
C ILE A 118 -23.22 0.99 15.44
N VAL A 119 -23.11 0.94 14.12
CA VAL A 119 -23.28 -0.27 13.33
C VAL A 119 -22.12 -0.32 12.36
N PRO A 120 -21.37 -1.42 12.31
CA PRO A 120 -20.26 -1.49 11.39
C PRO A 120 -20.76 -1.28 9.96
N THR A 121 -20.31 -0.22 9.30
CA THR A 121 -20.59 -0.01 7.87
C THR A 121 -19.75 -0.92 7.01
N SER A 122 -18.64 -1.39 7.58
CA SER A 122 -17.84 -2.48 7.06
C SER A 122 -18.55 -3.80 7.24
N ILE A 123 -18.27 -4.73 6.33
CA ILE A 123 -18.77 -6.10 6.43
C ILE A 123 -18.34 -6.67 7.79
N PRO A 124 -19.23 -7.31 8.58
CA PRO A 124 -18.84 -7.92 9.84
C PRO A 124 -17.66 -8.89 9.69
N GLY A 125 -16.60 -8.66 10.47
CA GLY A 125 -15.33 -9.41 10.38
C GLY A 125 -14.34 -8.88 9.34
N GLN A 126 -14.69 -7.85 8.58
CA GLN A 126 -13.79 -7.13 7.70
C GLN A 126 -12.80 -6.33 8.53
N ILE A 127 -11.53 -6.45 8.15
CA ILE A 127 -10.44 -5.70 8.75
C ILE A 127 -10.37 -4.34 8.06
N ASN A 128 -10.52 -3.30 8.88
CA ASN A 128 -10.46 -1.90 8.47
C ASN A 128 -9.06 -1.33 8.62
N LYS A 129 -8.28 -1.84 9.59
CA LYS A 129 -6.90 -1.43 9.80
C LYS A 129 -6.02 -2.58 10.24
N ILE A 130 -4.84 -2.69 9.63
CA ILE A 130 -3.78 -3.63 10.03
C ILE A 130 -2.57 -2.81 10.44
N THR A 131 -2.16 -2.96 11.69
CA THR A 131 -0.94 -2.34 12.21
C THR A 131 0.04 -3.42 12.61
N LEU A 132 1.21 -3.46 11.97
CA LEU A 132 2.29 -4.38 12.30
C LEU A 132 3.46 -3.60 12.87
N GLU A 133 3.74 -3.83 14.14
CA GLU A 133 4.88 -3.30 14.85
C GLU A 133 5.98 -4.38 14.92
N TYR A 134 7.20 -3.99 14.63
CA TYR A 134 8.42 -4.78 14.76
C TYR A 134 9.43 -4.02 15.61
N GLN A 135 10.05 -4.69 16.57
CA GLN A 135 11.08 -4.10 17.41
C GLN A 135 12.23 -5.07 17.61
N ARG A 136 13.46 -4.57 17.46
CA ARG A 136 14.67 -5.31 17.83
C ARG A 136 15.69 -4.40 18.51
N ASN A 137 16.37 -4.98 19.50
CA ASN A 137 17.56 -4.35 20.08
C ASN A 137 18.79 -4.82 19.29
N VAL A 138 19.48 -3.90 18.63
CA VAL A 138 20.76 -4.17 17.96
C VAL A 138 21.88 -3.69 18.86
N ARG A 139 22.75 -4.60 19.29
CA ARG A 139 23.99 -4.25 20.00
C ARG A 139 25.16 -4.39 19.03
N PHE A 140 25.94 -3.34 18.86
CA PHE A 140 27.20 -3.43 18.12
C PHE A 140 28.26 -2.57 18.78
N THR A 141 29.51 -2.97 18.58
CA THR A 141 30.66 -2.23 19.10
C THR A 141 31.16 -1.28 18.02
N GLN A 142 31.21 0.01 18.32
CA GLN A 142 31.88 0.99 17.47
C GLN A 142 33.09 1.56 18.22
N LYS A 143 34.02 2.16 17.48
CA LYS A 143 35.09 2.94 18.11
C LYS A 143 34.51 4.29 18.52
N ASN A 144 34.79 4.68 19.76
CA ASN A 144 34.52 6.03 20.25
C ASN A 144 35.17 7.11 19.35
N GLU A 145 34.73 8.36 19.46
CA GLU A 145 35.20 9.49 18.61
C GLU A 145 36.73 9.66 18.62
N GLU A 146 37.41 9.26 19.70
CA GLU A 146 38.87 9.30 19.86
C GLU A 146 39.59 8.04 19.33
N GLY A 147 38.88 7.02 18.88
CA GLY A 147 39.42 5.79 18.31
C GLY A 147 40.15 4.86 19.29
N THR A 148 40.09 5.17 20.59
CA THR A 148 40.88 4.56 21.67
C THR A 148 40.19 3.38 22.37
N GLN A 149 38.86 3.32 22.39
CA GLN A 149 38.09 2.26 23.05
C GLN A 149 36.86 1.87 22.24
N ASN A 150 36.49 0.59 22.34
CA ASN A 150 35.25 0.10 21.76
C ASN A 150 34.09 0.45 22.71
N GLU A 151 33.15 1.25 22.24
CA GLU A 151 31.88 1.52 22.94
C GLU A 151 30.81 0.56 22.42
N THR A 152 30.06 -0.05 23.34
CA THR A 152 28.88 -0.85 22.97
C THR A 152 27.71 0.09 22.82
N VAL A 153 27.22 0.24 21.59
CA VAL A 153 26.05 1.05 21.28
C VAL A 153 24.84 0.13 21.15
N ASN A 154 23.75 0.50 21.82
CA ASN A 154 22.46 -0.18 21.72
C ASN A 154 21.53 0.66 20.85
N TRP A 155 21.11 0.13 19.70
CA TRP A 155 20.07 0.71 18.87
C TRP A 155 18.75 -0.01 19.11
N ASP A 156 17.72 0.75 19.45
CA ASP A 156 16.34 0.28 19.54
C ASP A 156 15.68 0.52 18.18
N TYR A 157 15.87 -0.43 17.26
CA TYR A 157 15.29 -0.35 15.93
C TYR A 157 13.80 -0.70 16.03
N LYS A 158 12.96 0.21 15.54
CA LYS A 158 11.51 0.03 15.45
C LYS A 158 11.04 0.21 14.02
N GLU A 159 10.10 -0.62 13.63
CA GLU A 159 9.45 -0.53 12.33
C GLU A 159 7.95 -0.75 12.51
N GLU A 160 7.17 0.06 11.83
CA GLU A 160 5.72 0.05 11.89
C GLU A 160 5.18 0.08 10.46
N MET A 161 4.25 -0.81 10.18
CA MET A 161 3.53 -0.86 8.91
C MET A 161 2.04 -0.76 9.19
N ILE A 162 1.36 0.18 8.52
CA ILE A 162 -0.06 0.45 8.68
C ILE A 162 -0.73 0.30 7.31
N LEU A 163 -1.71 -0.59 7.21
CA LEU A 163 -2.67 -0.63 6.12
C LEU A 163 -4.01 -0.11 6.65
N ASP A 164 -4.52 0.94 6.03
CA ASP A 164 -5.78 1.57 6.42
C ASP A 164 -6.75 1.54 5.23
N ARG A 165 -7.86 0.82 5.40
CA ARG A 165 -8.87 0.65 4.35
C ARG A 165 -9.59 1.95 4.03
N TYR A 166 -9.81 2.80 5.04
CA TYR A 166 -10.58 4.04 4.87
C TYR A 166 -9.74 5.13 4.23
N GLU A 167 -8.50 5.26 4.69
CA GLU A 167 -7.55 6.21 4.09
C GLU A 167 -7.02 5.72 2.74
N GLU A 168 -7.17 4.43 2.44
CA GLU A 168 -6.60 3.76 1.26
C GLU A 168 -5.08 3.93 1.19
N THR A 169 -4.45 3.76 2.34
CA THR A 169 -3.03 3.99 2.54
C THR A 169 -2.29 2.75 3.03
N LEU A 170 -1.09 2.56 2.50
CA LEU A 170 -0.02 1.77 3.12
C LEU A 170 1.07 2.72 3.61
N THR A 171 1.36 2.69 4.90
CA THR A 171 2.41 3.50 5.52
C THR A 171 3.46 2.60 6.16
N ILE A 172 4.73 2.86 5.90
CA ILE A 172 5.87 2.17 6.50
C ILE A 172 6.74 3.21 7.18
N ARG A 173 6.89 3.09 8.50
CA ARG A 173 7.72 3.95 9.32
C ARG A 173 8.85 3.14 9.95
N GLN A 174 10.08 3.62 9.81
CA GLN A 174 11.28 2.99 10.35
C GLN A 174 12.03 3.99 11.23
N VAL A 175 12.22 3.64 12.50
CA VAL A 175 13.07 4.36 13.45
C VAL A 175 14.37 3.58 13.57
N ILE A 176 15.41 4.05 12.87
CA ILE A 176 16.70 3.36 12.78
C ILE A 176 17.54 3.63 14.03
N ALA A 177 17.53 4.89 14.48
CA ALA A 177 18.23 5.40 15.65
C ALA A 177 17.54 6.70 16.12
N PRO A 178 17.84 7.20 17.34
CA PRO A 178 17.30 8.48 17.80
C PRO A 178 17.55 9.61 16.78
N GLY A 179 16.49 10.28 16.35
CA GLY A 179 16.55 11.35 15.34
C GLY A 179 16.76 10.88 13.89
N ARG A 180 16.71 9.58 13.61
CA ARG A 180 16.78 9.00 12.25
C ARG A 180 15.53 8.18 11.97
N GLU A 181 14.57 8.85 11.36
CA GLU A 181 13.27 8.27 11.00
C GLU A 181 13.07 8.34 9.48
N LEU A 182 12.54 7.25 8.91
CA LEU A 182 12.10 7.16 7.54
C LEU A 182 10.61 6.84 7.52
N THR A 183 9.84 7.57 6.72
CA THR A 183 8.43 7.27 6.47
C THR A 183 8.23 7.16 4.97
N LYS A 184 7.59 6.07 4.54
CA LYS A 184 7.07 5.88 3.19
C LYS A 184 5.55 5.77 3.28
N GLU A 185 4.86 6.49 2.42
CA GLU A 185 3.40 6.50 2.37
C GLU A 185 2.95 6.28 0.93
N TYR A 186 2.03 5.35 0.76
CA TYR A 186 1.49 4.92 -0.52
C TYR A 186 -0.01 5.13 -0.50
N HIS A 187 -0.53 5.94 -1.42
CA HIS A 187 -1.97 6.14 -1.63
C HIS A 187 -2.39 5.44 -2.92
N MET A 188 -3.15 4.35 -2.79
CA MET A 188 -3.68 3.61 -3.95
C MET A 188 -5.16 3.32 -3.73
N ARG A 189 -5.99 4.10 -4.43
CA ARG A 189 -7.45 3.97 -4.39
C ARG A 189 -7.87 2.58 -4.86
N ASP A 190 -8.85 1.98 -4.19
CA ASP A 190 -9.42 0.65 -4.44
C ASP A 190 -8.45 -0.55 -4.23
N GLU A 191 -7.16 -0.39 -4.54
CA GLU A 191 -6.17 -1.47 -4.45
C GLU A 191 -5.78 -1.82 -3.00
N ILE A 192 -5.72 -0.84 -2.09
CA ILE A 192 -5.44 -1.11 -0.67
C ILE A 192 -6.57 -1.97 -0.05
N PRO A 193 -7.87 -1.63 -0.21
CA PRO A 193 -8.97 -2.53 0.17
C PRO A 193 -8.82 -3.96 -0.39
N GLU A 194 -8.50 -4.11 -1.67
CA GLU A 194 -8.30 -5.43 -2.30
C GLU A 194 -7.12 -6.21 -1.72
N LEU A 195 -6.00 -5.54 -1.47
CA LEU A 195 -4.83 -6.12 -0.81
C LEU A 195 -5.19 -6.61 0.60
N MET A 196 -5.97 -5.81 1.34
CA MET A 196 -6.44 -6.18 2.67
C MET A 196 -7.39 -7.38 2.64
N ASP A 197 -8.26 -7.47 1.62
CA ASP A 197 -9.16 -8.62 1.41
C ASP A 197 -8.37 -9.91 1.14
N LYS A 198 -7.33 -9.86 0.30
CA LYS A 198 -6.41 -10.99 0.10
C LYS A 198 -5.69 -11.38 1.39
N CYS A 199 -5.25 -10.38 2.18
CA CYS A 199 -4.58 -10.64 3.46
C CYS A 199 -5.50 -11.37 4.46
N MET A 200 -6.81 -11.11 4.44
CA MET A 200 -7.77 -11.72 5.37
C MET A 200 -7.75 -13.26 5.34
N GLU A 201 -7.49 -13.88 4.17
CA GLU A 201 -7.40 -15.33 4.02
C GLU A 201 -6.32 -15.96 4.93
N TYR A 202 -5.26 -15.19 5.20
CA TYR A 202 -4.14 -15.61 6.03
C TYR A 202 -4.33 -15.20 7.50
N LEU A 203 -4.90 -14.01 7.74
CA LEU A 203 -5.07 -13.42 9.07
C LEU A 203 -5.99 -14.26 9.97
N GLY A 204 -7.00 -14.94 9.40
CA GLY A 204 -7.88 -15.85 10.15
C GLY A 204 -7.11 -16.93 10.92
N LYS A 205 -5.98 -17.40 10.38
CA LYS A 205 -5.18 -18.53 10.90
C LYS A 205 -4.16 -18.11 11.97
N LEU A 206 -3.87 -16.81 12.11
CA LEU A 206 -2.75 -16.35 12.95
C LEU A 206 -3.06 -16.37 14.44
N LYS A 207 -2.62 -17.40 15.16
CA LYS A 207 -2.74 -17.44 16.64
C LYS A 207 -1.45 -16.99 17.30
N SER A 208 -1.56 -16.25 18.41
CA SER A 208 -0.39 -15.90 19.22
C SER A 208 0.33 -17.15 19.67
N THR A 209 1.65 -17.20 19.44
CA THR A 209 2.50 -18.31 19.86
C THR A 209 3.08 -18.04 21.23
N SER A 210 2.80 -18.90 22.21
CA SER A 210 3.42 -18.88 23.53
C SER A 210 4.77 -19.60 23.49
N GLY A 211 5.78 -18.97 22.88
CA GLY A 211 7.17 -19.42 22.95
C GLY A 211 7.91 -18.72 24.08
N GLN A 212 8.91 -19.37 24.69
CA GLN A 212 9.83 -18.68 25.61
C GLN A 212 10.54 -17.55 24.84
N GLN A 213 10.32 -16.31 25.29
CA GLN A 213 10.92 -15.12 24.70
C GLN A 213 12.39 -15.03 25.14
N GLU A 214 13.31 -15.19 24.20
CA GLU A 214 14.74 -14.96 24.48
C GLU A 214 15.01 -13.45 24.64
N PRO A 215 15.91 -13.04 25.54
CA PRO A 215 16.10 -11.62 25.91
C PRO A 215 16.52 -10.69 24.75
N ASP A 216 17.19 -11.24 23.72
CA ASP A 216 17.69 -10.49 22.57
C ASP A 216 16.92 -10.83 21.27
N SER A 217 15.79 -11.54 21.36
CA SER A 217 14.97 -11.84 20.19
C SER A 217 14.10 -10.64 19.79
N ALA A 218 14.07 -10.35 18.48
CA ALA A 218 13.15 -9.38 17.93
C ALA A 218 11.69 -9.79 18.22
N ALA A 219 10.83 -8.80 18.48
CA ALA A 219 9.42 -8.99 18.77
C ALA A 219 8.56 -8.36 17.69
N PHE A 220 7.34 -8.87 17.55
CA PHE A 220 6.31 -8.23 16.74
C PHE A 220 4.98 -8.14 17.48
N LYS A 221 4.19 -7.16 17.08
CA LYS A 221 2.80 -6.98 17.49
C LYS A 221 1.98 -6.61 16.26
N LEU A 222 1.07 -7.51 15.90
CA LEU A 222 0.10 -7.32 14.83
C LEU A 222 -1.26 -6.99 15.45
N SER A 223 -1.72 -5.77 15.27
CA SER A 223 -3.05 -5.30 15.66
C SER A 223 -3.96 -5.30 14.44
N LEU A 224 -5.12 -5.94 14.56
CA LEU A 224 -6.17 -5.95 13.54
C LEU A 224 -7.39 -5.25 14.13
N GLU A 225 -7.88 -4.22 13.45
CA GLU A 225 -9.07 -3.47 13.85
C GLU A 225 -10.20 -3.82 12.87
N CYS A 226 -11.28 -4.41 13.38
CA CYS A 226 -12.49 -4.73 12.63
C CYS A 226 -13.65 -3.79 13.07
N GLY A 227 -14.58 -3.54 12.16
CA GLY A 227 -15.77 -2.70 12.42
C GLY A 227 -16.57 -3.15 13.65
N ALA A 228 -17.04 -2.17 14.42
CA ALA A 228 -17.80 -2.27 15.68
C ALA A 228 -17.17 -3.12 16.80
N SER A 229 -15.92 -2.80 17.15
CA SER A 229 -15.28 -3.10 18.46
C SER A 229 -14.65 -4.49 18.67
N THR A 230 -14.39 -5.25 17.60
CA THR A 230 -13.50 -6.41 17.69
C THR A 230 -12.09 -6.05 17.19
N SER A 231 -11.18 -5.77 18.14
CA SER A 231 -9.75 -5.73 17.85
C SER A 231 -9.12 -7.07 18.21
N ARG A 232 -8.27 -7.59 17.31
CA ARG A 232 -7.47 -8.79 17.56
C ARG A 232 -6.00 -8.41 17.54
N VAL A 233 -5.30 -8.74 18.62
CA VAL A 233 -3.85 -8.54 18.71
C VAL A 233 -3.14 -9.88 18.72
N VAL A 234 -2.18 -10.04 17.82
CA VAL A 234 -1.29 -11.20 17.73
C VAL A 234 0.12 -10.72 18.04
N THR A 235 0.74 -11.29 19.06
CA THR A 235 2.10 -10.96 19.47
C THR A 235 2.98 -12.19 19.47
N GLY A 236 4.27 -12.01 19.20
CA GLY A 236 5.22 -13.10 19.23
C GLY A 236 6.66 -12.64 19.04
N THR A 237 7.58 -13.61 18.99
CA THR A 237 8.96 -13.35 18.59
C THR A 237 9.07 -13.41 17.07
N TYR A 238 9.79 -12.48 16.48
CA TYR A 238 9.96 -12.39 15.03
C TYR A 238 11.07 -13.32 14.55
N ASN A 239 10.84 -14.61 14.71
CA ASN A 239 11.71 -15.68 14.23
C ASN A 239 10.86 -16.90 13.86
N ARG A 240 11.44 -17.86 13.13
CA ARG A 240 10.72 -19.04 12.62
C ARG A 240 9.95 -19.84 13.69
N ARG A 241 10.33 -19.76 14.97
CA ARG A 241 9.64 -20.46 16.08
C ARG A 241 8.47 -19.66 16.65
N GLY A 242 8.55 -18.33 16.61
CA GLY A 242 7.53 -17.42 17.17
C GLY A 242 6.60 -16.80 16.14
N LEU A 243 6.80 -17.07 14.85
CA LEU A 243 5.87 -16.64 13.80
C LEU A 243 4.71 -17.64 13.68
N PRO A 244 3.45 -17.16 13.60
CA PRO A 244 2.29 -18.02 13.44
C PRO A 244 2.20 -18.65 12.05
N GLU A 245 1.41 -19.72 11.95
CA GLU A 245 1.13 -20.38 10.66
C GLU A 245 0.42 -19.41 9.70
N GLY A 246 0.91 -19.32 8.47
CA GLY A 246 0.41 -18.38 7.45
C GLY A 246 1.13 -17.03 7.39
N TRP A 247 2.08 -16.76 8.30
CA TRP A 247 2.83 -15.49 8.31
C TRP A 247 3.59 -15.21 7.01
N ASP A 248 4.26 -16.22 6.46
CA ASP A 248 5.04 -16.08 5.22
C ASP A 248 4.17 -15.68 4.02
N ALA A 249 2.97 -16.25 3.90
CA ALA A 249 2.03 -15.89 2.84
C ALA A 249 1.54 -14.44 3.02
N PHE A 250 1.14 -14.06 4.25
CA PHE A 250 0.72 -12.70 4.58
C PHE A 250 1.78 -11.64 4.22
N ILE A 251 3.03 -11.83 4.66
CA ILE A 251 4.10 -10.87 4.37
C ILE A 251 4.47 -10.85 2.88
N ARG A 252 4.39 -11.99 2.18
CA ARG A 252 4.69 -12.04 0.74
C ARG A 252 3.72 -11.23 -0.10
N GLU A 253 2.43 -11.25 0.22
CA GLU A 253 1.44 -10.44 -0.51
C GLU A 253 1.78 -8.95 -0.40
N ILE A 254 2.03 -8.46 0.81
CA ILE A 254 2.37 -7.05 1.04
C ILE A 254 3.72 -6.70 0.38
N ALA A 255 4.74 -7.56 0.55
CA ALA A 255 6.06 -7.32 -0.03
C ALA A 255 6.03 -7.34 -1.56
N GLY A 256 5.24 -8.22 -2.16
CA GLY A 256 5.04 -8.26 -3.61
C GLY A 256 4.41 -6.97 -4.13
N TYR A 257 3.43 -6.46 -3.41
CA TYR A 257 2.75 -5.21 -3.72
C TYR A 257 3.70 -4.00 -3.63
N ILE A 258 4.46 -3.85 -2.55
CA ILE A 258 5.47 -2.78 -2.40
C ILE A 258 6.51 -2.84 -3.53
N ARG A 259 7.05 -4.04 -3.80
CA ARG A 259 8.10 -4.23 -4.79
C ARG A 259 7.67 -3.85 -6.21
N PHE A 260 6.40 -4.06 -6.54
CA PHE A 260 5.86 -3.63 -7.82
C PHE A 260 6.04 -2.11 -8.00
N TYR A 261 5.67 -1.32 -7.00
CA TYR A 261 5.72 0.14 -7.07
C TYR A 261 7.12 0.74 -6.87
N GLU A 262 7.94 0.18 -5.97
CA GLU A 262 9.32 0.63 -5.76
C GLU A 262 10.21 0.41 -6.99
N SER A 263 9.78 -0.40 -7.96
CA SER A 263 10.54 -0.64 -9.19
C SER A 263 10.52 0.53 -10.20
N TYR A 264 9.72 1.57 -9.94
CA TYR A 264 9.50 2.71 -10.86
C TYR A 264 10.15 4.04 -10.41
N GLU A 265 11.16 4.01 -9.54
CA GLU A 265 11.88 5.23 -9.10
C GLU A 265 12.81 5.81 -10.18
N ASP A 266 12.23 6.27 -11.29
CA ASP A 266 12.96 6.75 -12.47
C ASP A 266 13.86 7.96 -12.19
N ILE A 267 13.45 8.82 -11.25
CA ILE A 267 14.15 10.05 -10.91
C ILE A 267 15.56 9.81 -10.38
N LEU A 268 15.79 8.69 -9.68
CA LEU A 268 17.10 8.30 -9.15
C LEU A 268 17.81 7.29 -10.05
N ASN A 269 17.18 6.87 -11.14
CA ASN A 269 17.70 5.84 -12.02
C ASN A 269 18.74 6.42 -13.01
N PRO A 270 20.05 6.12 -12.87
CA PRO A 270 21.07 6.63 -13.78
C PRO A 270 20.84 6.18 -15.22
N TYR A 271 20.21 5.03 -15.44
CA TYR A 271 19.89 4.55 -16.79
C TYR A 271 18.80 5.37 -17.47
N ILE A 272 18.16 6.33 -16.78
CA ILE A 272 17.15 7.24 -17.32
C ILE A 272 17.71 8.65 -17.38
N TYR A 273 18.10 9.25 -16.24
CA TYR A 273 18.50 10.67 -16.24
C TYR A 273 19.88 10.92 -16.88
N ARG A 274 20.72 9.90 -17.07
CA ARG A 274 21.97 10.02 -17.84
C ARG A 274 21.79 9.78 -19.33
N ARG A 275 20.59 9.39 -19.81
CA ARG A 275 20.34 9.23 -21.24
C ARG A 275 20.33 10.58 -21.95
N GLY A 276 20.59 10.53 -23.26
CA GLY A 276 20.62 11.69 -24.14
C GLY A 276 22.05 12.19 -24.32
N ARG A 277 22.59 11.93 -25.50
CA ARG A 277 23.92 12.39 -25.90
C ARG A 277 23.97 13.92 -25.91
N ARG A 278 24.92 14.52 -25.19
CA ARG A 278 25.18 15.97 -25.31
C ARG A 278 26.08 16.25 -26.51
N GLN A 279 26.08 17.51 -26.95
CA GLN A 279 26.92 17.93 -28.08
C GLN A 279 28.40 17.63 -27.79
N GLY A 280 29.03 16.87 -28.68
CA GLY A 280 30.45 16.48 -28.60
C GLY A 280 30.74 15.19 -27.82
N GLU A 281 29.72 14.54 -27.26
CA GLU A 281 29.86 13.21 -26.64
C GLU A 281 29.70 12.10 -27.68
N GLN A 282 30.25 10.93 -27.37
CA GLN A 282 30.09 9.67 -28.10
C GLN A 282 29.31 8.70 -27.21
N ILE A 283 28.48 7.86 -27.83
CA ILE A 283 27.69 6.83 -27.13
C ILE A 283 28.53 5.55 -27.07
N ILE A 284 28.83 5.09 -25.87
CA ILE A 284 29.59 3.86 -25.64
C ILE A 284 28.69 2.88 -24.91
N CYS A 285 28.42 1.75 -25.56
CA CYS A 285 27.68 0.63 -25.00
C CYS A 285 28.64 -0.43 -24.49
N SER A 286 28.51 -0.81 -23.23
CA SER A 286 29.17 -2.01 -22.70
C SER A 286 28.34 -3.23 -23.10
N VAL A 287 28.94 -4.16 -23.86
CA VAL A 287 28.30 -5.36 -24.38
C VAL A 287 28.92 -6.61 -23.77
N VAL A 288 28.08 -7.58 -23.40
CA VAL A 288 28.50 -8.92 -22.96
C VAL A 288 28.04 -9.97 -23.97
N PHE A 289 28.86 -10.98 -24.21
CA PHE A 289 28.55 -12.08 -25.13
C PHE A 289 27.89 -13.29 -24.43
N HIS A 290 27.98 -13.35 -23.10
CA HIS A 290 27.40 -14.39 -22.25
C HIS A 290 27.14 -13.82 -20.85
N GLU A 291 26.20 -14.40 -20.09
CA GLU A 291 25.67 -13.81 -18.84
C GLU A 291 26.71 -13.52 -17.74
N LYS A 292 27.86 -14.19 -17.77
CA LYS A 292 28.98 -13.98 -16.84
C LYS A 292 30.26 -13.48 -17.52
N GLY A 293 30.13 -12.98 -18.74
CA GLY A 293 31.26 -12.51 -19.55
C GLY A 293 31.78 -11.16 -19.12
N GLU A 294 32.99 -10.84 -19.61
CA GLU A 294 33.55 -9.51 -19.49
C GLU A 294 32.74 -8.50 -20.31
N LYS A 295 32.72 -7.25 -19.84
CA LYS A 295 32.06 -6.14 -20.52
C LYS A 295 33.05 -5.53 -21.50
N HIS A 296 32.67 -5.46 -22.77
CA HIS A 296 33.50 -4.87 -23.81
C HIS A 296 32.84 -3.59 -24.36
N PRO A 297 33.57 -2.48 -24.52
CA PRO A 297 33.02 -1.21 -24.98
C PRO A 297 32.84 -1.18 -26.51
N TYR A 298 31.70 -0.65 -26.97
CA TYR A 298 31.40 -0.43 -28.39
C TYR A 298 30.76 0.93 -28.63
N LEU A 299 31.17 1.60 -29.70
CA LEU A 299 30.60 2.86 -30.17
C LEU A 299 29.31 2.64 -30.94
N THR A 300 28.40 3.60 -30.82
CA THR A 300 27.18 3.69 -31.63
C THR A 300 26.78 5.14 -31.85
N GLU A 301 26.05 5.39 -32.94
CA GLU A 301 25.37 6.66 -33.20
C GLU A 301 23.85 6.54 -32.94
N ASP A 302 23.38 5.34 -32.63
CA ASP A 302 21.97 5.05 -32.36
C ASP A 302 21.61 5.42 -30.92
N GLU A 303 20.86 6.53 -30.77
CA GLU A 303 20.37 7.04 -29.49
C GLU A 303 19.15 6.27 -28.96
N HIS A 304 18.59 5.33 -29.74
CA HIS A 304 17.40 4.55 -29.38
C HIS A 304 17.72 3.17 -28.78
N LEU A 305 19.00 2.82 -28.67
CA LEU A 305 19.42 1.58 -28.03
C LEU A 305 19.19 1.64 -26.51
N GLU A 306 18.78 0.51 -25.94
CA GLU A 306 18.49 0.38 -24.51
C GLU A 306 19.34 -0.71 -23.84
N VAL A 307 19.58 -0.55 -22.55
CA VAL A 307 20.16 -1.64 -21.74
C VAL A 307 19.25 -2.85 -21.81
N GLY A 308 19.82 -3.99 -22.19
CA GLY A 308 19.08 -5.23 -22.43
C GLY A 308 18.92 -5.58 -23.91
N ASP A 309 19.10 -4.63 -24.82
CA ASP A 309 19.02 -4.88 -26.26
C ASP A 309 20.09 -5.87 -26.74
N LYS A 310 19.70 -6.74 -27.68
CA LYS A 310 20.64 -7.56 -28.42
C LYS A 310 21.15 -6.77 -29.63
N VAL A 311 22.46 -6.78 -29.81
CA VAL A 311 23.15 -6.04 -30.87
C VAL A 311 24.16 -6.92 -31.57
N LEU A 312 24.41 -6.64 -32.84
CA LEU A 312 25.50 -7.23 -33.61
C LEU A 312 26.70 -6.30 -33.58
N VAL A 313 27.86 -6.79 -33.15
CA VAL A 313 29.08 -6.00 -32.98
C VAL A 313 30.25 -6.58 -33.79
N GLN A 314 31.22 -5.74 -34.15
CA GLN A 314 32.50 -6.21 -34.72
C GLN A 314 33.49 -6.55 -33.61
N ALA A 315 33.81 -7.83 -33.44
CA ALA A 315 34.69 -8.32 -32.40
C ALA A 315 35.99 -8.95 -32.94
N GLY A 316 37.08 -8.71 -32.22
CA GLY A 316 38.38 -9.33 -32.46
C GLY A 316 39.15 -8.79 -33.68
N PRO A 317 40.40 -9.25 -33.88
CA PRO A 317 41.31 -8.70 -34.90
C PRO A 317 40.84 -8.93 -36.35
N TYR A 318 39.89 -9.85 -36.56
CA TYR A 318 39.32 -10.18 -37.87
C TYR A 318 37.94 -9.55 -38.10
N LYS A 319 37.48 -8.64 -37.23
CA LYS A 319 36.18 -7.96 -37.32
C LYS A 319 35.01 -8.92 -37.56
N GLN A 320 34.96 -10.00 -36.76
CA GLN A 320 33.85 -10.95 -36.86
C GLN A 320 32.58 -10.35 -36.28
N GLU A 321 31.45 -10.58 -36.94
CA GLU A 321 30.15 -10.14 -36.45
C GLU A 321 29.67 -11.11 -35.37
N LEU A 322 29.57 -10.64 -34.13
CA LEU A 322 29.11 -11.43 -32.99
C LEU A 322 27.88 -10.81 -32.35
N PRO A 323 26.84 -11.61 -32.01
CA PRO A 323 25.71 -11.11 -31.24
C PRO A 323 26.10 -10.94 -29.78
N GLY A 324 25.75 -9.81 -29.18
CA GLY A 324 25.94 -9.51 -27.77
C GLY A 324 24.75 -8.77 -27.17
N LYS A 325 24.74 -8.62 -25.85
CA LYS A 325 23.70 -7.91 -25.11
C LYS A 325 24.27 -6.66 -24.43
N ILE A 326 23.60 -5.52 -24.58
CA ILE A 326 23.98 -4.27 -23.92
C ILE A 326 23.68 -4.39 -22.42
N VAL A 327 24.66 -4.04 -21.57
CA VAL A 327 24.54 -4.03 -20.11
C VAL A 327 24.75 -2.65 -19.47
N SER A 328 25.37 -1.71 -20.18
CA SER A 328 25.39 -0.29 -19.82
C SER A 328 25.52 0.58 -21.07
N ILE A 329 25.03 1.81 -21.00
CA ILE A 329 25.21 2.84 -22.02
C ILE A 329 25.72 4.08 -21.30
N ASP A 330 26.87 4.55 -21.74
CA ASP A 330 27.59 5.66 -21.13
C ASP A 330 28.00 6.66 -22.21
N TYR A 331 28.15 7.93 -21.83
CA TYR A 331 28.43 9.03 -22.75
C TYR A 331 29.75 9.69 -22.38
N TYR A 332 30.67 9.75 -23.34
CA TYR A 332 32.01 10.29 -23.12
C TYR A 332 32.36 11.29 -24.21
N ARG A 333 33.05 12.36 -23.85
CA ARG A 333 33.83 13.10 -24.84
C ARG A 333 35.07 12.29 -25.17
N LYS A 334 35.57 12.45 -26.39
CA LYS A 334 36.78 11.77 -26.86
C LYS A 334 38.01 12.02 -25.96
N GLU A 335 38.04 13.17 -25.29
CA GLU A 335 39.11 13.61 -24.39
C GLU A 335 39.03 12.95 -22.99
N ASP A 336 37.84 12.57 -22.55
CA ASP A 336 37.54 12.08 -21.21
C ASP A 336 37.44 10.54 -21.14
N LEU A 337 37.84 9.88 -22.23
CA LEU A 337 37.67 8.45 -22.42
C LEU A 337 38.70 7.69 -21.58
N PRO A 338 38.29 6.77 -20.66
CA PRO A 338 39.23 6.10 -19.77
C PRO A 338 40.26 5.28 -20.56
N GLU A 339 41.55 5.41 -20.23
CA GLU A 339 42.63 4.66 -20.88
C GLU A 339 42.44 3.13 -20.78
N GLU A 340 41.77 2.67 -19.72
CA GLU A 340 41.44 1.26 -19.47
C GLU A 340 40.43 0.68 -20.47
N MET A 341 39.70 1.50 -21.23
CA MET A 341 38.73 1.04 -22.22
C MET A 341 39.39 0.39 -23.46
N GLY A 342 40.69 0.60 -23.66
CA GLY A 342 41.44 -0.06 -24.74
C GLY A 342 40.88 0.24 -26.13
N ASP A 343 40.79 -0.79 -26.98
CA ASP A 343 40.23 -0.68 -28.33
C ASP A 343 38.70 -0.78 -28.29
N ILE A 344 38.03 0.20 -28.87
CA ILE A 344 36.56 0.33 -28.82
C ILE A 344 36.01 -0.12 -30.16
N GLY A 345 35.19 -1.18 -30.15
CA GLY A 345 34.54 -1.68 -31.36
C GLY A 345 33.36 -0.80 -31.81
N GLU A 346 32.68 -1.20 -32.88
CA GLU A 346 31.44 -0.55 -33.36
C GLU A 346 30.25 -1.50 -33.26
N ILE A 347 29.10 -0.98 -32.82
CA ILE A 347 27.79 -1.62 -32.97
C ILE A 347 27.34 -1.42 -34.42
N LEU A 348 26.97 -2.52 -35.08
CA LEU A 348 26.50 -2.49 -36.46
C LEU A 348 25.01 -2.24 -36.55
N LYS A 349 24.23 -2.93 -35.70
CA LYS A 349 22.78 -2.82 -35.65
C LYS A 349 22.21 -3.51 -34.41
N LYS A 350 21.03 -3.06 -33.99
CA LYS A 350 20.13 -3.85 -33.15
C LYS A 350 19.67 -5.10 -33.90
N ILE A 351 19.58 -6.21 -33.19
CA ILE A 351 18.99 -7.45 -33.70
C ILE A 351 17.79 -7.79 -32.83
N GLU A 352 16.68 -8.12 -33.48
CA GLU A 352 15.50 -8.64 -32.79
C GLU A 352 15.71 -10.11 -32.45
N GLU A 353 14.98 -10.58 -31.44
CA GLU A 353 15.01 -11.98 -31.00
C GLU A 353 14.29 -12.93 -31.97
#